data_AF-A0A9E2AFJ1-F1
#
_entry.id   AF-A0A9E2AFJ1-F1
#
_cell.length_a   1.000
_cell.length_b   1.000
_cell.length_c   1.000
_cell.angle_alpha   90.00
_cell.angle_beta   90.00
_cell.angle_gamma   90.00
#
_symmetry.space_group_name_H-M   'P 1'
#
loop_
_entity.id
_entity.type
_entity.pdbx_description
1 polymer ?
#
loop_
_entity_poly.entity_id
_entity_poly.type
_entity_poly.pdbx_seq_one_letter_code
_entity_poly.pdbx_strand_id
1 'polypeptide(L)'
;MPEYDINDPTDLDIMRGQFDIISHDEWEEYVELAEERNLGYKNINILKTGARKAGISKYLSPKVILWILNLIEKLDEEEDDDEYEE
;
A
#
# COMPACT_ATOMS: atom_id res chain seq x y z
N MET A 1 1.28 -7.66 8.70
CA MET A 1 -0.19 -7.62 8.64
C MET A 1 -0.85 -8.90 9.14
N PRO A 2 -2.11 -8.86 9.61
CA PRO A 2 -2.97 -10.04 9.74
C PRO A 2 -3.10 -10.78 8.40
N GLU A 3 -3.24 -12.11 8.43
CA GLU A 3 -3.45 -12.91 7.21
C GLU A 3 -4.89 -12.74 6.71
N TYR A 4 -5.11 -11.88 5.71
CA TYR A 4 -6.44 -11.67 5.11
C TYR A 4 -6.84 -12.84 4.20
N ASP A 5 -8.04 -13.39 4.40
CA ASP A 5 -8.67 -14.30 3.46
C ASP A 5 -9.35 -13.51 2.34
N ILE A 6 -8.79 -13.59 1.14
CA ILE A 6 -9.34 -12.94 -0.07
C ILE A 6 -10.74 -13.46 -0.48
N ASN A 7 -11.25 -14.50 0.17
CA ASN A 7 -12.58 -15.04 -0.03
C ASN A 7 -13.55 -14.68 1.09
N ASP A 8 -13.07 -14.13 2.22
CA ASP A 8 -13.93 -13.66 3.30
C ASP A 8 -14.41 -12.23 3.02
N PRO A 9 -15.73 -11.97 2.93
CA PRO A 9 -16.25 -10.64 2.64
C PRO A 9 -15.86 -9.56 3.66
N THR A 10 -15.67 -9.93 4.93
CA THR A 10 -15.28 -9.01 6.00
C THR A 10 -13.83 -8.57 5.81
N ASP A 11 -12.95 -9.51 5.52
CA ASP A 11 -11.54 -9.21 5.25
C ASP A 11 -11.40 -8.32 4.01
N LEU A 12 -12.20 -8.59 2.97
CA LEU A 12 -12.25 -7.72 1.78
C LEU A 12 -12.69 -6.30 2.11
N ASP A 13 -13.70 -6.13 2.96
CA ASP A 13 -14.18 -4.80 3.36
C ASP A 13 -13.14 -4.06 4.23
N ILE A 14 -12.45 -4.77 5.12
CA ILE A 14 -11.35 -4.22 5.93
C ILE A 14 -10.21 -3.75 5.03
N MET A 15 -9.74 -4.59 4.10
CA MET A 15 -8.67 -4.25 3.17
C MET A 15 -9.03 -3.03 2.32
N ARG A 16 -10.28 -2.94 1.85
CA ARG A 16 -10.78 -1.78 1.11
C ARG A 16 -10.79 -0.52 1.95
N GLY A 17 -11.28 -0.60 3.18
CA GLY A 17 -11.30 0.51 4.12
C GLY A 17 -9.90 1.03 4.45
N GLN A 18 -8.96 0.13 4.72
CA GLN A 18 -7.55 0.48 4.95
C GLN A 18 -6.90 1.10 3.72
N PHE A 19 -7.22 0.63 2.52
CA PHE A 19 -6.69 1.24 1.31
C PHE A 19 -7.29 2.64 1.06
N ASP A 20 -8.59 2.79 1.27
CA ASP A 20 -9.32 4.03 0.95
C ASP A 20 -9.12 5.13 2.01
N ILE A 21 -8.58 4.81 3.19
CA ILE A 21 -8.25 5.81 4.23
C ILE A 21 -6.94 6.54 3.95
N ILE A 22 -6.04 5.96 3.15
CA ILE A 22 -4.76 6.55 2.78
C ILE A 22 -5.02 7.80 1.94
N SER A 23 -4.59 8.93 2.45
CA SER A 23 -4.74 10.25 1.85
C SER A 23 -3.87 10.41 0.62
N HIS A 24 -4.17 11.43 -0.19
CA HIS A 24 -3.40 11.69 -1.41
C HIS A 24 -1.93 11.98 -1.12
N ASP A 25 -1.64 12.72 -0.05
CA ASP A 25 -0.28 13.14 0.31
C ASP A 25 0.53 11.92 0.77
N GLU A 26 -0.04 11.05 1.62
CA GLU A 26 0.58 9.78 2.02
C GLU A 26 0.90 8.88 0.81
N TRP A 27 0.02 8.84 -0.20
CA TRP A 27 0.31 8.11 -1.43
C TRP A 27 1.51 8.67 -2.20
N GLU A 28 1.70 9.98 -2.21
CA GLU A 28 2.86 10.61 -2.85
C GLU A 28 4.14 10.26 -2.09
N GLU A 29 4.12 10.36 -0.77
CA GLU A 29 5.23 9.96 0.11
C GLU A 29 5.66 8.50 -0.14
N TYR A 30 4.71 7.55 -0.19
CA TYR A 30 5.03 6.15 -0.50
C TYR A 30 5.65 5.95 -1.89
N VAL A 31 5.20 6.72 -2.88
CA VAL A 31 5.76 6.63 -4.23
C VAL A 31 7.18 7.19 -4.27
N GLU A 32 7.42 8.32 -3.62
CA GLU A 32 8.74 8.95 -3.51
C GLU A 32 9.70 8.03 -2.77
N LEU A 33 9.32 7.51 -1.60
CA LEU A 33 10.12 6.57 -0.81
C LEU A 33 10.48 5.31 -1.61
N ALA A 34 9.53 4.76 -2.37
CA ALA A 34 9.80 3.61 -3.24
C ALA A 34 10.75 3.93 -4.40
N GLU A 35 10.74 5.17 -4.90
CA GLU A 35 11.68 5.65 -5.92
C GLU A 35 13.08 5.87 -5.34
N GLU A 36 13.19 6.47 -4.16
CA GLU A 36 14.44 6.67 -3.42
C GLU A 36 15.12 5.36 -3.07
N ARG A 37 14.34 4.39 -2.54
CA ARG A 37 14.80 3.03 -2.24
C ARG A 37 14.97 2.15 -3.47
N ASN A 38 14.66 2.67 -4.66
CA ASN A 38 14.83 2.00 -5.94
C ASN A 38 14.17 0.59 -5.97
N LEU A 39 12.95 0.48 -5.42
CA LEU A 39 12.20 -0.78 -5.29
C LEU A 39 11.75 -1.41 -6.62
N GLY A 40 12.19 -0.83 -7.74
CA GLY A 40 11.96 -1.32 -9.08
C GLY A 40 10.62 -0.88 -9.67
N TYR A 41 10.60 -0.83 -11.01
CA TYR A 41 9.48 -0.32 -11.80
C TYR A 41 8.12 -0.91 -11.44
N LYS A 42 8.05 -2.20 -11.10
CA LYS A 42 6.78 -2.88 -10.81
C LYS A 42 6.15 -2.39 -9.51
N ASN A 43 6.95 -2.18 -8.47
CA ASN A 43 6.49 -1.71 -7.17
C ASN A 43 6.10 -0.23 -7.23
N ILE A 44 6.93 0.59 -7.86
CA ILE A 44 6.61 2.02 -8.07
C ILE A 44 5.30 2.19 -8.85
N ASN A 45 5.08 1.41 -9.92
CA ASN A 45 3.84 1.53 -10.70
C ASN A 45 2.59 1.01 -9.98
N ILE A 46 2.72 0.03 -9.09
CA ILE A 46 1.56 -0.43 -8.34
C ILE A 46 1.16 0.60 -7.28
N LEU A 47 2.12 1.29 -6.64
CA LEU A 47 1.85 2.42 -5.75
C LEU A 47 1.22 3.60 -6.50
N LYS A 48 1.74 3.97 -7.67
CA LYS A 48 1.11 4.98 -8.55
C LYS A 48 -0.30 4.58 -9.00
N THR A 49 -0.57 3.28 -9.11
CA THR A 49 -1.93 2.77 -9.38
C THR A 49 -2.81 2.88 -8.14
N GLY A 50 -2.24 2.62 -6.96
CA GLY A 50 -2.85 2.86 -5.66
C GLY A 50 -3.33 4.31 -5.52
N ALA A 51 -2.40 5.26 -5.68
CA ALA A 51 -2.65 6.70 -5.64
C ALA A 51 -3.81 7.13 -6.55
N ARG A 52 -3.84 6.68 -7.82
CA ARG A 52 -4.92 6.99 -8.77
C ARG A 52 -6.27 6.38 -8.40
N LYS A 53 -6.30 5.40 -7.49
CA LYS A 53 -7.50 4.67 -7.08
C LYS A 53 -7.86 4.92 -5.62
N ALA A 54 -7.17 5.83 -4.94
CA ALA A 54 -7.48 6.27 -3.58
C ALA A 54 -8.97 6.66 -3.45
N GLY A 55 -9.63 6.14 -2.41
CA GLY A 55 -11.06 6.35 -2.17
C GLY A 55 -12.02 5.59 -3.10
N ILE A 56 -11.51 4.82 -4.05
CA ILE A 56 -12.31 4.02 -5.01
C ILE A 56 -11.75 2.59 -5.19
N SER A 57 -11.28 1.97 -4.10
CA SER A 57 -10.76 0.59 -4.06
C SER A 57 -11.67 -0.46 -4.70
N LYS A 58 -12.99 -0.22 -4.78
CA LYS A 58 -13.99 -1.07 -5.44
C LYS A 58 -13.64 -1.47 -6.89
N TYR A 59 -12.78 -0.72 -7.56
CA TYR A 59 -12.32 -1.02 -8.92
C TYR A 59 -11.00 -1.80 -8.99
N LEU A 60 -10.40 -2.13 -7.85
CA LEU A 60 -9.23 -2.99 -7.74
C LEU A 60 -9.65 -4.40 -7.33
N SER A 61 -8.90 -5.39 -7.84
CA SER A 61 -9.06 -6.77 -7.38
C SER A 61 -8.50 -6.92 -5.97
N PRO A 62 -9.07 -7.82 -5.13
CA PRO A 62 -8.56 -8.08 -3.78
C PRO A 62 -7.06 -8.35 -3.72
N LYS A 63 -6.54 -9.14 -4.66
CA LYS A 63 -5.11 -9.47 -4.75
C LYS A 63 -4.23 -8.24 -4.98
N VAL A 64 -4.72 -7.26 -5.73
CA VAL A 64 -3.98 -6.01 -5.98
C VAL A 64 -4.00 -5.15 -4.73
N ILE A 65 -5.14 -5.04 -4.05
CA ILE A 65 -5.25 -4.30 -2.78
C ILE A 65 -4.29 -4.90 -1.76
N LEU A 66 -4.30 -6.23 -1.58
CA LEU A 66 -3.39 -6.94 -0.67
C LEU A 66 -1.92 -6.67 -0.99
N TRP A 67 -1.55 -6.75 -2.28
CA TRP A 67 -0.16 -6.48 -2.68
C TRP A 67 0.25 -5.05 -2.34
N ILE A 68 -0.62 -4.07 -2.58
CA ILE A 68 -0.33 -2.67 -2.26
C ILE A 68 -0.21 -2.47 -0.75
N LEU A 69 -1.14 -3.00 0.05
CA LEU A 69 -1.11 -2.87 1.51
C LEU A 69 0.16 -3.49 2.11
N ASN A 70 0.55 -4.67 1.65
CA ASN A 70 1.80 -5.31 2.07
C ASN A 70 3.05 -4.51 1.65
N LEU A 71 3.00 -3.82 0.51
CA LEU A 71 4.11 -2.99 0.05
C LEU A 71 4.24 -1.71 0.88
N ILE A 72 3.12 -1.13 1.28
CA ILE A 72 3.07 0.05 2.15
C ILE A 72 3.58 -0.31 3.54
N GLU A 73 3.06 -1.38 4.15
CA GLU A 73 3.54 -1.85 5.46
C GLU A 73 5.05 -2.10 5.45
N LYS A 74 5.57 -2.68 4.38
CA LYS A 74 7.02 -2.87 4.21
C LYS A 74 7.79 -1.53 4.14
N LEU A 75 7.23 -0.53 3.47
CA LEU A 75 7.85 0.79 3.35
C LEU A 75 7.87 1.51 4.70
N ASP A 76 6.76 1.45 5.45
CA ASP A 76 6.65 1.98 6.81
C ASP A 76 7.65 1.28 7.76
N GLU A 77 7.71 -0.06 7.76
CA GLU A 77 8.62 -0.83 8.63
C GLU A 77 10.10 -0.51 8.36
N GLU A 78 10.49 -0.36 7.10
CA GLU A 78 11.87 0.00 6.74
C GLU A 78 12.18 1.49 7.01
N GLU A 79 11.17 2.37 7.10
CA GLU A 79 11.37 3.78 7.52
C GLU A 79 11.67 3.88 9.02
N ASP A 80 10.99 3.08 9.86
CA ASP A 80 11.28 3.01 11.28
C ASP A 80 12.71 2.50 11.56
N ASP A 81 13.20 1.47 10.85
CA ASP A 81 14.56 0.93 11.07
C ASP A 81 15.68 1.94 10.72
N ASP A 82 15.47 2.82 9.72
CA ASP A 82 16.40 3.90 9.37
C ASP A 82 16.44 5.02 10.44
N GLU A 83 15.35 5.20 11.22
CA GLU A 83 15.23 6.25 12.26
C GLU A 83 15.92 5.86 13.60
N TYR A 84 16.17 4.57 13.85
CA TYR A 84 16.83 4.09 15.09
C TYR A 84 18.35 3.86 14.97
N GLU A 85 18.95 4.03 13.78
CA GLU A 85 20.42 3.88 13.56
C GLU A 85 21.23 5.20 13.64
N GLU A 86 20.70 6.29 14.20
CA GLU A 86 21.44 7.56 14.45
C GLU A 86 21.73 7.89 15.92
#